data_AF-A0A2U1F7L9-F1
#
_entry.id   AF-A0A2U1F7L9-F1
#
_cell.length_a   1.000
_cell.length_b   1.000
_cell.length_c   1.000
_cell.angle_alpha   90.00
_cell.angle_beta   90.00
_cell.angle_gamma   90.00
#
_symmetry.space_group_name_H-M   'P 1'
#
loop_
_entity.id
_entity.type
_entity.pdbx_description
1 polymer ?
#
loop_
_entity_poly.entity_id
_entity_poly.type
_entity_poly.pdbx_seq_one_letter_code
_entity_poly.pdbx_strand_id
1 'polypeptide(L)'
;MVEATEGAAGAAEGAAGGTVLHMFTGPTVTVDGRQRAVPEGSKRLLGYVALHGRRIDRRQVAGALWPDGGDDRAGGNLRSALWRLRCADIDVLDADKWTLGLHEGVAVDIRDVHAWAERVINGVPGVEDLAVRPSWIDALDLLPGWCEDWVLYERERLRQRTLHALESLSRRLAEADRAADAVDAALLAVAAEPLRESAQRALIEAHIAEGNRAEALRTYETYRRLLRRELNVEPSPALLAPLRIGVREHSRTPYPMARA
;
A
#
# COMPACT_ATOMS: atom_id res chain seq x y z
N MET A 1 32.79 4.48 5.91
CA MET A 1 32.05 4.03 7.10
C MET A 1 30.74 4.80 7.14
N VAL A 2 29.81 4.40 6.28
CA VAL A 2 28.38 4.73 6.31
C VAL A 2 27.74 3.44 5.83
N GLU A 3 26.87 2.85 6.64
CA GLU A 3 26.33 1.52 6.39
C GLU A 3 25.31 1.55 5.25
N ALA A 4 25.35 0.54 4.39
CA ALA A 4 24.32 0.35 3.38
C ALA A 4 23.07 -0.24 4.05
N THR A 5 21.91 0.34 3.75
CA THR A 5 20.62 -0.09 4.29
C THR A 5 20.18 -1.42 3.67
N GLU A 6 20.58 -2.53 4.31
CA GLU A 6 19.88 -3.82 4.18
C GLU A 6 18.51 -3.71 4.86
N GLY A 7 17.50 -3.30 4.10
CA GLY A 7 16.18 -2.96 4.67
C GLY A 7 15.01 -2.99 3.68
N ALA A 8 15.05 -3.87 2.67
CA ALA A 8 13.95 -4.05 1.71
C ALA A 8 13.86 -5.46 1.09
N ALA A 9 14.47 -6.48 1.71
CA ALA A 9 14.62 -7.82 1.12
C ALA A 9 13.45 -8.79 1.38
N GLY A 10 12.41 -8.37 2.10
CA GLY A 10 11.35 -9.25 2.63
C GLY A 10 10.07 -9.37 1.79
N ALA A 11 10.17 -9.46 0.45
CA ALA A 11 8.98 -9.56 -0.41
C ALA A 11 9.15 -10.32 -1.75
N ALA A 12 10.28 -11.01 -2.00
CA ALA A 12 10.56 -11.62 -3.31
C ALA A 12 11.06 -13.09 -3.26
N GLU A 13 10.71 -13.85 -2.22
CA GLU A 13 10.96 -15.29 -2.17
C GLU A 13 9.82 -16.07 -2.85
N GLY A 14 9.83 -16.13 -4.19
CA GLY A 14 8.70 -16.73 -4.92
C GLY A 14 8.74 -16.84 -6.44
N ALA A 15 9.88 -16.65 -7.12
CA ALA A 15 9.98 -16.89 -8.57
C ALA A 15 11.40 -17.25 -9.04
N ALA A 16 11.73 -18.55 -9.04
CA ALA A 16 12.95 -19.03 -9.69
C ALA A 16 12.83 -18.85 -11.22
N GLY A 17 13.57 -17.89 -11.79
CA GLY A 17 13.58 -17.59 -13.24
C GLY A 17 12.59 -16.52 -13.71
N GLY A 18 12.00 -15.74 -12.80
CA GLY A 18 11.07 -14.65 -13.14
C GLY A 18 11.78 -13.31 -13.41
N THR A 19 11.15 -12.46 -14.23
CA THR A 19 11.52 -11.04 -14.36
C THR A 19 10.56 -10.17 -13.55
N VAL A 20 11.11 -9.39 -12.62
CA VAL A 20 10.35 -8.52 -11.69
C VAL A 20 10.79 -7.07 -11.89
N LEU A 21 9.81 -6.18 -12.03
CA LEU A 21 10.00 -4.73 -11.95
C LEU A 21 9.64 -4.25 -10.55
N HIS A 22 10.62 -3.66 -9.86
CA HIS A 22 10.44 -3.03 -8.55
C HIS A 22 10.23 -1.54 -8.71
N MET A 23 9.28 -0.97 -7.97
CA MET A 23 8.81 0.40 -8.10
C MET A 23 8.90 1.20 -6.80
N PHE A 24 8.88 0.55 -5.63
CA PHE A 24 8.77 1.28 -4.35
C PHE A 24 9.93 2.23 -4.08
N THR A 25 11.19 1.82 -4.28
CA THR A 25 12.36 2.70 -4.06
C THR A 25 12.83 3.43 -5.33
N GLY A 26 12.09 3.32 -6.44
CA GLY A 26 12.53 3.70 -7.78
C GLY A 26 12.59 2.49 -8.72
N PRO A 27 12.47 2.71 -10.05
CA PRO A 27 12.36 1.62 -11.01
C PRO A 27 13.68 0.86 -11.14
N THR A 28 13.70 -0.40 -10.68
CA THR A 28 14.80 -1.36 -10.91
C THR A 28 14.24 -2.68 -11.41
N VAL A 29 15.00 -3.40 -12.24
CA VAL A 29 14.55 -4.69 -12.79
C VAL A 29 15.40 -5.81 -12.22
N THR A 30 14.78 -6.91 -11.79
CA THR A 30 15.47 -8.16 -11.47
C THR A 30 15.17 -9.17 -12.56
N VAL A 31 16.23 -9.73 -13.17
CA VAL A 31 16.14 -10.81 -14.17
C VAL A 31 16.95 -11.99 -13.63
N ASP A 32 16.35 -13.18 -13.55
CA ASP A 32 17.00 -14.40 -13.01
C ASP A 32 17.70 -14.18 -11.65
N GLY A 33 17.03 -13.46 -10.76
CA GLY A 33 17.56 -13.10 -9.43
C GLY A 33 18.67 -12.05 -9.42
N ARG A 34 19.08 -11.50 -10.58
CA ARG A 34 20.09 -10.43 -10.67
C ARG A 34 19.44 -9.07 -10.93
N GLN A 35 19.70 -8.11 -10.06
CA GLN A 35 19.26 -6.74 -10.27
C GLN A 35 20.03 -6.08 -11.44
N ARG A 36 19.29 -5.32 -12.26
CA ARG A 36 19.76 -4.50 -13.38
C ARG A 36 19.38 -3.05 -13.10
N ALA A 37 20.38 -2.16 -13.13
CA ALA A 37 20.15 -0.73 -12.97
C ALA A 37 19.49 -0.16 -14.24
N VAL A 38 18.33 0.46 -14.08
CA VAL A 38 17.61 1.08 -15.20
C VAL A 38 18.29 2.40 -15.57
N PRO A 39 18.71 2.62 -16.84
CA PRO A 39 19.32 3.87 -17.27
C PRO A 39 18.40 5.08 -16.99
N GLU A 40 18.95 6.20 -16.49
CA GLU A 40 18.15 7.36 -16.07
C GLU A 40 17.20 7.87 -17.17
N GLY A 41 17.70 7.98 -18.41
CA GLY A 41 16.89 8.39 -19.57
C GLY A 41 15.80 7.40 -20.00
N SER A 42 15.64 6.29 -19.27
CA SER A 42 14.65 5.23 -19.50
C SER A 42 13.79 4.92 -18.27
N LYS A 43 14.16 5.40 -17.07
CA LYS A 43 13.37 5.20 -15.84
C LYS A 43 11.92 5.68 -15.99
N ARG A 44 11.73 6.92 -16.47
CA ARG A 44 10.40 7.54 -16.64
C ARG A 44 9.50 6.74 -17.60
N LEU A 45 10.10 6.18 -18.65
CA LEU A 45 9.40 5.29 -19.59
C LEU A 45 8.92 4.01 -18.91
N LEU A 46 9.82 3.36 -18.17
CA LEU A 46 9.51 2.10 -17.50
C LEU A 46 8.42 2.27 -16.43
N GLY A 47 8.55 3.30 -15.59
CA GLY A 47 7.55 3.60 -14.56
C GLY A 47 6.18 3.95 -15.15
N TYR A 48 6.12 4.77 -16.20
CA TYR A 48 4.86 5.15 -16.84
C TYR A 48 4.11 3.93 -17.40
N VAL A 49 4.80 3.04 -18.12
CA VAL A 49 4.16 1.82 -18.68
C VAL A 49 3.76 0.84 -17.58
N ALA A 50 4.58 0.70 -16.53
CA ALA A 50 4.33 -0.21 -15.43
C ALA A 50 3.06 0.12 -14.65
N LEU A 51 2.91 1.40 -14.26
CA LEU A 51 1.75 1.87 -13.49
C LEU A 51 0.45 1.84 -14.29
N HIS A 52 0.50 2.09 -15.61
CA HIS A 52 -0.69 2.01 -16.47
C HIS A 52 -1.21 0.58 -16.66
N GLY A 53 -0.36 -0.44 -16.53
CA GLY A 53 -0.75 -1.85 -16.53
C GLY A 53 -1.35 -2.42 -17.82
N ARG A 54 -1.44 -1.63 -18.90
CA ARG A 54 -2.07 -1.99 -20.19
C ARG A 54 -1.20 -1.53 -21.35
N ARG A 55 -1.52 -1.99 -22.58
CA ARG A 55 -0.93 -1.42 -23.79
C ARG A 55 -1.40 0.03 -23.98
N ILE A 56 -0.47 0.92 -24.30
CA ILE A 56 -0.67 2.37 -24.46
C ILE A 56 -0.22 2.76 -25.86
N ASP A 57 -0.85 3.76 -26.48
CA ASP A 57 -0.35 4.34 -27.73
C ASP A 57 1.03 4.99 -27.53
N ARG A 58 1.95 4.75 -28.48
CA ARG A 58 3.34 5.20 -28.40
C ARG A 58 3.50 6.72 -28.51
N ARG A 59 2.61 7.41 -29.23
CA ARG A 59 2.62 8.87 -29.33
C ARG A 59 2.10 9.46 -28.03
N GLN A 60 1.06 8.86 -27.42
CA GLN A 60 0.60 9.23 -26.09
C GLN A 60 1.73 9.11 -25.05
N VAL A 61 2.43 7.97 -24.99
CA VAL A 61 3.58 7.77 -24.09
C VAL A 61 4.68 8.82 -24.37
N ALA A 62 5.01 9.04 -25.64
CA ALA A 62 6.05 10.00 -26.02
C ALA A 62 5.70 11.43 -25.58
N GLY A 63 4.49 11.91 -25.85
CA GLY A 63 4.04 13.26 -25.48
C GLY A 63 3.87 13.44 -23.97
N ALA A 64 3.44 12.41 -23.24
CA ALA A 64 3.32 12.47 -21.78
C ALA A 64 4.68 12.54 -21.07
N LEU A 65 5.72 11.91 -21.62
CA LEU A 65 7.06 11.86 -21.03
C LEU A 65 7.97 12.99 -21.50
N TRP A 66 7.84 13.41 -22.76
CA TRP A 66 8.62 14.48 -23.38
C TRP A 66 7.68 15.48 -24.07
N PRO A 67 6.95 16.32 -23.29
CA PRO A 67 6.08 17.35 -23.86
C PRO A 67 6.87 18.47 -24.58
N ASP A 68 8.17 18.61 -24.27
CA ASP A 68 9.01 19.68 -24.80
C ASP A 68 9.54 19.39 -26.21
N GLY A 69 8.91 20.05 -27.19
CA GLY A 69 9.20 19.95 -28.61
C GLY A 69 8.37 18.86 -29.29
N GLY A 70 7.83 19.19 -30.47
CA GLY A 70 6.76 18.41 -31.12
C GLY A 70 7.07 16.94 -31.42
N ASP A 71 6.03 16.21 -31.80
CA ASP A 71 5.92 14.75 -31.90
C ASP A 71 7.16 14.00 -32.39
N ASP A 72 7.85 14.49 -33.42
CA ASP A 72 9.08 13.88 -33.96
C ASP A 72 10.22 13.81 -32.92
N ARG A 73 10.38 14.85 -32.10
CA ARG A 73 11.38 14.91 -31.02
C ARG A 73 10.98 13.98 -29.88
N ALA A 74 9.72 14.00 -29.47
CA ALA A 74 9.19 13.09 -28.45
C ALA A 74 9.34 11.62 -28.88
N GLY A 75 9.03 11.29 -30.14
CA GLY A 75 9.25 9.96 -30.73
C GLY A 75 10.73 9.59 -30.89
N GLY A 76 11.62 10.56 -31.13
CA GLY A 76 13.06 10.38 -31.07
C GLY A 76 13.57 10.02 -29.67
N ASN A 77 13.08 10.71 -28.65
CA ASN A 77 13.40 10.46 -27.25
C ASN A 77 12.90 9.07 -26.80
N LEU A 78 11.65 8.70 -27.15
CA LEU A 78 11.09 7.37 -26.89
C LEU A 78 11.94 6.25 -27.50
N ARG A 79 12.35 6.37 -28.78
CA ARG A 79 13.24 5.39 -29.43
C ARG A 79 14.59 5.29 -28.69
N SER A 80 15.15 6.42 -28.26
CA SER A 80 16.40 6.46 -27.52
C SER A 80 16.30 5.82 -26.13
N ALA A 81 15.16 6.00 -25.43
CA ALA A 81 14.89 5.38 -24.14
C ALA A 81 14.72 3.86 -24.26
N LEU A 82 13.99 3.38 -25.27
CA LEU A 82 13.85 1.95 -25.58
C LEU A 82 15.18 1.30 -25.95
N TRP A 83 16.00 1.98 -26.76
CA TRP A 83 17.34 1.49 -27.14
C TRP A 83 18.26 1.35 -25.93
N ARG A 84 18.27 2.33 -25.00
CA ARG A 84 19.06 2.24 -23.76
C ARG A 84 18.68 1.06 -22.86
N LEU A 85 17.39 0.70 -22.78
CA LEU A 85 16.95 -0.49 -22.03
C LEU A 85 17.53 -1.77 -22.64
N ARG A 86 17.48 -1.91 -23.97
CA ARG A 86 18.09 -3.04 -24.69
C ARG A 86 19.61 -3.11 -24.48
N CYS A 87 20.30 -1.97 -24.52
CA CYS A 87 21.74 -1.91 -24.22
C CYS A 87 22.09 -2.23 -22.76
N ALA A 88 21.14 -2.11 -21.83
CA ALA A 88 21.29 -2.46 -20.43
C ALA A 88 20.89 -3.91 -20.11
N ASP A 89 20.61 -4.73 -21.12
CA ASP A 89 20.12 -6.12 -20.96
C ASP A 89 18.77 -6.17 -20.20
N ILE A 90 17.88 -5.20 -20.50
CA ILE A 90 16.54 -5.07 -19.94
C ILE A 90 15.50 -5.15 -21.07
N ASP A 91 14.98 -6.34 -21.32
CA ASP A 91 13.86 -6.58 -22.25
C ASP A 91 12.59 -6.92 -21.46
N VAL A 92 11.89 -5.88 -21.00
CA VAL A 92 10.63 -5.99 -20.23
C VAL A 92 9.44 -5.32 -20.93
N LEU A 93 9.67 -4.65 -22.05
CA LEU A 93 8.68 -3.85 -22.76
C LEU A 93 8.39 -4.43 -24.15
N ASP A 94 7.15 -4.91 -24.36
CA ASP A 94 6.68 -5.18 -25.71
C ASP A 94 6.33 -3.88 -26.43
N ALA A 95 6.89 -3.68 -27.61
CA ALA A 95 6.99 -2.39 -28.28
C ALA A 95 6.81 -2.53 -29.80
N ASP A 96 5.56 -2.48 -30.26
CA ASP A 96 5.23 -2.55 -31.69
C ASP A 96 5.27 -1.16 -32.37
N LYS A 97 4.69 -1.01 -33.58
CA LYS A 97 4.67 0.26 -34.32
C LYS A 97 3.78 1.34 -33.69
N TRP A 98 2.72 0.93 -33.01
CA TRP A 98 1.64 1.78 -32.51
C TRP A 98 1.54 1.76 -31.00
N THR A 99 1.76 0.61 -30.36
CA THR A 99 1.57 0.46 -28.91
C THR A 99 2.83 0.03 -28.16
N LEU A 100 2.81 0.26 -26.86
CA LEU A 100 3.84 -0.09 -25.89
C LEU A 100 3.16 -0.69 -24.65
N GLY A 101 3.68 -1.80 -24.13
CA GLY A 101 3.24 -2.43 -22.90
C GLY A 101 4.42 -3.10 -22.20
N LEU A 102 4.16 -3.78 -21.08
CA LEU A 102 5.08 -4.76 -20.53
C LEU A 102 4.92 -6.09 -21.28
N HIS A 103 5.98 -6.90 -21.34
CA HIS A 103 5.89 -8.29 -21.79
C HIS A 103 4.99 -9.10 -20.85
N GLU A 104 4.35 -10.14 -21.39
CA GLU A 104 3.61 -11.12 -20.59
C GLU A 104 4.57 -11.85 -19.64
N GLY A 105 4.14 -12.11 -18.40
CA GLY A 105 4.99 -12.72 -17.36
C GLY A 105 5.92 -11.75 -16.60
N VAL A 106 6.03 -10.47 -17.00
CA VAL A 106 6.75 -9.48 -16.17
C VAL A 106 5.91 -9.12 -14.95
N ALA A 107 6.38 -9.54 -13.78
CA ALA A 107 5.79 -9.14 -12.50
C ALA A 107 6.13 -7.68 -12.18
N VAL A 108 5.24 -7.00 -11.45
CA VAL A 108 5.48 -5.63 -10.95
C VAL A 108 5.01 -5.59 -9.50
N ASP A 109 5.94 -5.30 -8.58
CA ASP A 109 5.74 -5.37 -7.12
C ASP A 109 4.47 -4.67 -6.60
N ILE A 110 4.15 -3.48 -7.14
CA ILE A 110 2.94 -2.72 -6.79
C ILE A 110 1.63 -3.46 -7.11
N ARG A 111 1.63 -4.35 -8.11
CA ARG A 111 0.43 -5.13 -8.48
C ARG A 111 0.07 -6.14 -7.40
N ASP A 112 1.06 -6.68 -6.69
CA ASP A 112 0.81 -7.64 -5.61
C ASP A 112 0.13 -6.95 -4.43
N VAL A 113 0.56 -5.74 -4.08
CA VAL A 113 -0.10 -4.90 -3.05
C VAL A 113 -1.51 -4.50 -3.48
N HIS A 114 -1.72 -4.13 -4.76
CA HIS A 114 -3.06 -3.86 -5.27
C HIS A 114 -3.98 -5.09 -5.25
N ALA A 115 -3.48 -6.26 -5.64
CA ALA A 115 -4.25 -7.50 -5.69
C ALA A 115 -4.59 -8.02 -4.29
N TRP A 116 -3.64 -7.93 -3.34
CA TRP A 116 -3.90 -8.17 -1.91
C TRP A 116 -4.99 -7.24 -1.39
N ALA A 117 -4.84 -5.93 -1.59
CA ALA A 117 -5.79 -4.94 -1.09
C ALA A 117 -7.20 -5.20 -1.63
N GLU A 118 -7.32 -5.56 -2.91
CA GLU A 118 -8.59 -5.91 -3.54
C GLU A 118 -9.23 -7.17 -2.93
N ARG A 119 -8.46 -8.25 -2.69
CA ARG A 119 -8.98 -9.47 -2.05
C ARG A 119 -9.47 -9.22 -0.63
N VAL A 120 -8.72 -8.48 0.18
CA VAL A 120 -9.07 -8.17 1.57
C VAL A 120 -10.30 -7.26 1.66
N ILE A 121 -10.37 -6.23 0.82
CA ILE A 121 -11.52 -5.30 0.77
C ILE A 121 -12.78 -6.05 0.33
N ASN A 122 -12.71 -6.82 -0.76
CA ASN A 122 -13.85 -7.55 -1.31
C ASN A 122 -14.27 -8.77 -0.48
N GLY A 123 -13.50 -9.15 0.55
CA GLY A 123 -13.85 -10.24 1.46
C GLY A 123 -13.60 -11.64 0.93
N VAL A 124 -12.63 -11.76 0.02
CA VAL A 124 -12.09 -13.04 -0.46
C VAL A 124 -10.58 -13.18 -0.19
N PRO A 125 -10.08 -12.86 1.02
CA PRO A 125 -8.66 -13.06 1.36
C PRO A 125 -8.31 -14.56 1.40
N GLY A 126 -7.14 -14.90 0.85
CA GLY A 126 -6.48 -16.16 1.17
C GLY A 126 -5.88 -16.13 2.57
N VAL A 127 -5.41 -17.29 3.06
CA VAL A 127 -4.77 -17.40 4.39
C VAL A 127 -3.55 -16.48 4.51
N GLU A 128 -2.75 -16.37 3.44
CA GLU A 128 -1.56 -15.49 3.40
C GLU A 128 -1.89 -13.98 3.37
N ASP A 129 -3.09 -13.61 2.92
CA ASP A 129 -3.57 -12.22 2.93
C ASP A 129 -3.93 -11.74 4.35
N LEU A 130 -4.07 -12.68 5.30
CA LEU A 130 -4.32 -12.45 6.72
C LEU A 130 -3.03 -12.40 7.57
N ALA A 131 -1.86 -12.27 6.92
CA ALA A 131 -0.60 -11.95 7.59
C ALA A 131 -0.40 -10.42 7.62
N VAL A 132 -0.06 -9.88 8.78
CA VAL A 132 0.30 -8.46 8.90
C VAL A 132 1.71 -8.26 8.35
N ARG A 133 1.88 -7.36 7.38
CA ARG A 133 3.17 -7.08 6.74
C ARG A 133 3.53 -5.59 6.86
N PRO A 134 4.45 -5.20 7.78
CA PRO A 134 4.85 -3.80 7.97
C PRO A 134 5.41 -3.14 6.70
N SER A 135 6.05 -3.92 5.81
CA SER A 135 6.61 -3.44 4.53
C SER A 135 5.58 -2.83 3.56
N TRP A 136 4.28 -2.97 3.82
CA TRP A 136 3.24 -2.26 3.08
C TRP A 136 3.06 -0.80 3.50
N ILE A 137 3.66 -0.35 4.60
CA ILE A 137 3.84 1.09 4.86
C ILE A 137 4.93 1.65 3.95
N ASP A 138 6.06 0.95 3.81
CA ASP A 138 7.15 1.37 2.91
C ASP A 138 6.65 1.43 1.45
N ALA A 139 5.73 0.54 1.08
CA ALA A 139 5.05 0.56 -0.21
C ALA A 139 4.25 1.87 -0.48
N LEU A 140 3.92 2.67 0.54
CA LEU A 140 3.20 3.94 0.37
C LEU A 140 4.08 5.05 -0.25
N ASP A 141 5.40 4.98 -0.09
CA ASP A 141 6.33 5.96 -0.66
C ASP A 141 6.74 5.59 -2.10
N LEU A 142 5.75 5.29 -2.95
CA LEU A 142 5.96 4.87 -4.34
C LEU A 142 6.79 5.91 -5.13
N LEU A 143 7.92 5.49 -5.69
CA LEU A 143 8.81 6.33 -6.53
C LEU A 143 9.22 7.63 -5.80
N PRO A 144 10.02 7.56 -4.71
CA PRO A 144 10.36 8.73 -3.92
C PRO A 144 11.15 9.75 -4.75
N GLY A 145 10.85 11.03 -4.54
CA GLY A 145 11.44 12.15 -5.30
C GLY A 145 10.87 12.38 -6.70
N TRP A 146 9.91 11.56 -7.17
CA TRP A 146 9.17 11.80 -8.41
C TRP A 146 7.93 12.65 -8.13
N CYS A 147 7.71 13.64 -8.99
CA CYS A 147 6.72 14.71 -8.80
C CYS A 147 5.74 14.85 -9.98
N GLU A 148 5.78 13.94 -10.96
CA GLU A 148 4.83 13.96 -12.07
C GLU A 148 3.41 13.58 -11.60
N ASP A 149 2.40 14.28 -12.13
CA ASP A 149 1.00 14.11 -11.76
C ASP A 149 0.51 12.66 -11.81
N TRP A 150 0.98 11.88 -12.80
CA TRP A 150 0.62 10.46 -12.94
C TRP A 150 1.27 9.56 -11.86
N VAL A 151 2.43 9.94 -11.31
CA VAL A 151 3.02 9.27 -10.14
C VAL A 151 2.27 9.66 -8.88
N LEU A 152 1.99 10.96 -8.70
CA LEU A 152 1.30 11.47 -7.52
C LEU A 152 -0.12 10.87 -7.41
N TYR A 153 -0.83 10.75 -8.54
CA TYR A 153 -2.13 10.09 -8.62
C TYR A 153 -2.07 8.62 -8.19
N GLU A 154 -1.12 7.83 -8.73
CA GLU A 154 -1.01 6.41 -8.38
C GLU A 154 -0.47 6.18 -6.95
N ARG A 155 0.40 7.05 -6.44
CA ARG A 155 0.85 7.03 -5.03
C ARG A 155 -0.35 7.23 -4.10
N GLU A 156 -1.19 8.22 -4.35
CA GLU A 156 -2.41 8.46 -3.55
C GLU A 156 -3.44 7.33 -3.71
N ARG A 157 -3.63 6.82 -4.93
CA ARG A 157 -4.52 5.68 -5.22
C ARG A 157 -4.08 4.41 -4.51
N LEU A 158 -2.77 4.13 -4.47
CA LEU A 158 -2.18 3.05 -3.68
C LEU A 158 -2.40 3.28 -2.18
N ARG A 159 -2.06 4.48 -1.68
CA ARG A 159 -2.22 4.87 -0.27
C ARG A 159 -3.64 4.66 0.23
N GLN A 160 -4.65 5.14 -0.49
CA GLN A 160 -6.05 4.92 -0.13
C GLN A 160 -6.41 3.43 -0.14
N ARG A 161 -6.02 2.66 -1.17
CA ARG A 161 -6.30 1.21 -1.22
C ARG A 161 -5.66 0.44 -0.06
N THR A 162 -4.39 0.69 0.23
CA THR A 162 -3.66 0.04 1.34
C THR A 162 -4.28 0.38 2.70
N LEU A 163 -4.66 1.63 2.95
CA LEU A 163 -5.35 2.03 4.19
C LEU A 163 -6.68 1.30 4.38
N HIS A 164 -7.55 1.25 3.35
CA HIS A 164 -8.83 0.54 3.43
C HIS A 164 -8.66 -0.98 3.59
N ALA A 165 -7.58 -1.54 3.02
CA ALA A 165 -7.25 -2.96 3.16
C ALA A 165 -6.72 -3.28 4.57
N LEU A 166 -5.85 -2.45 5.15
CA LEU A 166 -5.38 -2.61 6.55
C LEU A 166 -6.53 -2.50 7.56
N GLU A 167 -7.45 -1.55 7.39
CA GLU A 167 -8.67 -1.45 8.20
C GLU A 167 -9.58 -2.68 8.08
N SER A 168 -9.69 -3.24 6.88
CA SER A 168 -10.50 -4.43 6.62
C SER A 168 -9.82 -5.71 7.11
N LEU A 169 -8.50 -5.78 7.02
CA LEU A 169 -7.67 -6.84 7.61
C LEU A 169 -7.82 -6.84 9.13
N SER A 170 -7.70 -5.68 9.80
CA SER A 170 -7.90 -5.54 11.25
C SER A 170 -9.26 -6.09 11.70
N ARG A 171 -10.37 -5.67 11.05
CA ARG A 171 -11.71 -6.19 11.38
C ARG A 171 -11.82 -7.70 11.20
N ARG A 172 -11.30 -8.26 10.10
CA ARG A 172 -11.32 -9.71 9.84
C ARG A 172 -10.50 -10.50 10.83
N LEU A 173 -9.36 -9.96 11.28
CA LEU A 173 -8.53 -10.57 12.31
C LEU A 173 -9.24 -10.57 13.66
N ALA A 174 -9.92 -9.48 14.02
CA ALA A 174 -10.74 -9.41 15.23
C ALA A 174 -11.94 -10.39 15.18
N GLU A 175 -12.60 -10.52 14.03
CA GLU A 175 -13.66 -11.53 13.79
C GLU A 175 -13.15 -12.98 13.87
N ALA A 176 -11.86 -13.20 13.57
CA ALA A 176 -11.18 -14.50 13.60
C ALA A 176 -10.47 -14.80 14.95
N ASP A 177 -10.80 -14.07 16.02
CA ASP A 177 -10.19 -14.19 17.37
C ASP A 177 -8.67 -13.91 17.42
N ARG A 178 -8.13 -13.28 16.36
CA ARG A 178 -6.72 -12.87 16.23
C ARG A 178 -6.55 -11.40 16.62
N ALA A 179 -6.97 -11.05 17.84
CA ALA A 179 -7.07 -9.66 18.29
C ALA A 179 -5.72 -8.91 18.31
N ALA A 180 -4.60 -9.59 18.63
CA ALA A 180 -3.27 -8.97 18.58
C ALA A 180 -2.89 -8.55 17.15
N ASP A 181 -3.02 -9.44 16.17
CA ASP A 181 -2.78 -9.13 14.76
C ASP A 181 -3.74 -8.02 14.26
N ALA A 182 -4.97 -7.96 14.79
CA ALA A 182 -5.94 -6.92 14.46
C ALA A 182 -5.52 -5.54 14.96
N VAL A 183 -4.87 -5.47 16.13
CA VAL A 183 -4.26 -4.25 16.67
C VAL A 183 -3.08 -3.83 15.80
N ASP A 184 -2.18 -4.75 15.45
CA ASP A 184 -1.02 -4.45 14.60
C ASP A 184 -1.45 -3.91 13.22
N ALA A 185 -2.41 -4.55 12.54
CA ALA A 185 -2.93 -4.09 11.26
C ALA A 185 -3.55 -2.67 11.35
N ALA A 186 -4.24 -2.36 12.44
CA ALA A 186 -4.82 -1.04 12.66
C ALA A 186 -3.77 0.02 13.05
N LEU A 187 -2.74 -0.35 13.82
CA LEU A 187 -1.61 0.51 14.14
C LEU A 187 -0.84 0.90 12.87
N LEU A 188 -0.66 -0.03 11.91
CA LEU A 188 -0.05 0.31 10.62
C LEU A 188 -0.88 1.35 9.85
N ALA A 189 -2.22 1.24 9.84
CA ALA A 189 -3.09 2.21 9.21
C ALA A 189 -3.06 3.59 9.90
N VAL A 190 -3.03 3.61 11.23
CA VAL A 190 -2.93 4.86 12.03
C VAL A 190 -1.56 5.53 11.88
N ALA A 191 -0.47 4.75 11.81
CA ALA A 191 0.87 5.29 11.56
C ALA A 191 0.99 5.91 10.16
N ALA A 192 0.37 5.27 9.16
CA ALA A 192 0.33 5.77 7.79
C ALA A 192 -0.53 7.05 7.64
N GLU A 193 -1.70 7.12 8.28
CA GLU A 193 -2.58 8.30 8.25
C GLU A 193 -3.24 8.59 9.62
N PRO A 194 -2.57 9.37 10.50
CA PRO A 194 -3.05 9.60 11.87
C PRO A 194 -4.39 10.33 11.97
N LEU A 195 -4.76 11.14 10.96
CA LEU A 195 -6.00 11.92 10.95
C LEU A 195 -7.23 11.14 10.45
N ARG A 196 -7.04 9.91 9.92
CA ARG A 196 -8.12 9.08 9.36
C ARG A 196 -8.93 8.37 10.45
N GLU A 197 -10.15 8.85 10.67
CA GLU A 197 -11.03 8.34 11.73
C GLU A 197 -11.35 6.83 11.59
N SER A 198 -11.45 6.32 10.36
CA SER A 198 -11.72 4.89 10.12
C SER A 198 -10.57 3.97 10.59
N ALA A 199 -9.33 4.43 10.54
CA ALA A 199 -8.16 3.69 11.03
C ALA A 199 -8.14 3.69 12.57
N GLN A 200 -8.41 4.85 13.16
CA GLN A 200 -8.59 5.01 14.62
C GLN A 200 -9.75 4.15 15.14
N ARG A 201 -10.83 4.06 14.37
CA ARG A 201 -11.98 3.20 14.67
C ARG A 201 -11.61 1.72 14.62
N ALA A 202 -10.88 1.28 13.59
CA ALA A 202 -10.40 -0.10 13.52
C ALA A 202 -9.51 -0.46 14.72
N LEU A 203 -8.64 0.46 15.16
CA LEU A 203 -7.79 0.26 16.35
C LEU A 203 -8.61 0.17 17.65
N ILE A 204 -9.64 1.02 17.81
CA ILE A 204 -10.57 0.95 18.95
C ILE A 204 -11.37 -0.37 18.93
N GLU A 205 -11.85 -0.81 17.78
CA GLU A 205 -12.56 -2.08 17.61
C GLU A 205 -11.65 -3.28 17.92
N ALA A 206 -10.39 -3.25 17.48
CA ALA A 206 -9.39 -4.28 17.76
C ALA A 206 -9.06 -4.39 19.27
N HIS A 207 -8.80 -3.28 19.95
CA HIS A 207 -8.60 -3.29 21.41
C HIS A 207 -9.84 -3.74 22.19
N ILE A 208 -11.05 -3.53 21.67
CA ILE A 208 -12.28 -4.07 22.30
C ILE A 208 -12.35 -5.58 22.11
N ALA A 209 -11.97 -6.12 20.95
CA ALA A 209 -11.88 -7.56 20.69
C ALA A 209 -10.79 -8.23 21.56
N GLU A 210 -9.68 -7.54 21.81
CA GLU A 210 -8.62 -7.93 22.76
C GLU A 210 -9.11 -7.92 24.24
N GLY A 211 -10.28 -7.32 24.52
CA GLY A 211 -10.75 -7.05 25.89
C GLY A 211 -10.06 -5.84 26.55
N ASN A 212 -9.10 -5.22 25.89
CA ASN A 212 -8.31 -4.09 26.37
C ASN A 212 -9.04 -2.73 26.21
N ARG A 213 -10.18 -2.63 26.91
CA ARG A 213 -11.03 -1.43 26.91
C ARG A 213 -10.31 -0.15 27.38
N ALA A 214 -9.21 -0.30 28.13
CA ALA A 214 -8.40 0.83 28.59
C ALA A 214 -7.59 1.46 27.45
N GLU A 215 -6.99 0.67 26.57
CA GLU A 215 -6.35 1.22 25.35
C GLU A 215 -7.39 1.79 24.38
N ALA A 216 -8.53 1.12 24.19
CA ALA A 216 -9.60 1.64 23.34
C ALA A 216 -10.04 3.07 23.73
N LEU A 217 -10.11 3.37 25.04
CA LEU A 217 -10.37 4.73 25.54
C LEU A 217 -9.17 5.68 25.33
N ARG A 218 -7.92 5.23 25.57
CA ARG A 218 -6.71 6.04 25.35
C ARG A 218 -6.52 6.45 23.89
N THR A 219 -6.82 5.55 22.95
CA THR A 219 -6.81 5.80 21.50
C THR A 219 -7.84 6.88 21.14
N TYR A 220 -9.10 6.73 21.60
CA TYR A 220 -10.13 7.74 21.39
C TYR A 220 -9.72 9.12 21.92
N GLU A 221 -9.24 9.21 23.17
CA GLU A 221 -8.84 10.49 23.75
C GLU A 221 -7.63 11.12 23.04
N THR A 222 -6.68 10.29 22.61
CA THR A 222 -5.48 10.75 21.88
C THR A 222 -5.86 11.30 20.51
N TYR A 223 -6.70 10.57 19.76
CA TYR A 223 -7.23 11.05 18.48
C TYR A 223 -8.09 12.31 18.64
N ARG A 224 -8.92 12.39 19.68
CA ARG A 224 -9.71 13.60 20.01
C ARG A 224 -8.81 14.82 20.23
N ARG A 225 -7.71 14.65 20.99
CA ARG A 225 -6.71 15.73 21.19
C ARG A 225 -6.02 16.11 19.88
N LEU A 226 -5.71 15.13 19.02
CA LEU A 226 -5.12 15.36 17.70
C LEU A 226 -6.05 16.17 16.79
N LEU A 227 -7.31 15.73 16.59
CA LEU A 227 -8.29 16.44 15.77
C LEU A 227 -8.53 17.87 16.26
N ARG A 228 -8.60 18.07 17.58
CA ARG A 228 -8.73 19.42 18.16
C ARG A 228 -7.51 20.30 17.92
N ARG A 229 -6.30 19.73 17.89
CA ARG A 229 -5.05 20.46 17.63
C ARG A 229 -4.87 20.82 16.16
N GLU A 230 -5.07 19.86 15.25
CA GLU A 230 -4.77 20.04 13.82
C GLU A 230 -5.93 20.67 13.04
N LEU A 231 -7.18 20.32 13.37
CA LEU A 231 -8.37 20.65 12.56
C LEU A 231 -9.46 21.40 13.34
N ASN A 232 -9.31 21.58 14.66
CA ASN A 232 -10.28 22.18 15.58
C ASN A 232 -11.69 21.53 15.57
N VAL A 233 -11.79 20.26 15.17
CA VAL A 233 -13.05 19.48 15.18
C VAL A 233 -13.07 18.43 16.30
N GLU A 234 -14.26 17.89 16.59
CA GLU A 234 -14.43 16.70 17.43
C GLU A 234 -14.50 15.44 16.55
N PRO A 235 -14.14 14.25 17.07
CA PRO A 235 -14.42 12.98 16.41
C PRO A 235 -15.93 12.77 16.18
N SER A 236 -16.29 12.00 15.16
CA SER A 236 -17.68 11.71 14.86
C SER A 236 -18.33 10.79 15.91
N PRO A 237 -19.68 10.82 16.05
CA PRO A 237 -20.40 9.87 16.90
C PRO A 237 -20.18 8.40 16.53
N ALA A 238 -19.74 8.08 15.31
CA ALA A 238 -19.48 6.71 14.89
C ALA A 238 -18.25 6.11 15.59
N LEU A 239 -17.24 6.92 15.90
CA LEU A 239 -16.05 6.50 16.65
C LEU A 239 -16.39 6.12 18.10
N LEU A 240 -17.43 6.72 18.67
CA LEU A 240 -17.92 6.42 20.02
C LEU A 240 -18.77 5.15 20.11
N ALA A 241 -19.30 4.65 18.99
CA ALA A 241 -20.24 3.53 19.00
C ALA A 241 -19.67 2.22 19.59
N PRO A 242 -18.45 1.75 19.22
CA PRO A 242 -17.86 0.55 19.80
C PRO A 242 -17.67 0.67 21.32
N LEU A 243 -17.23 1.84 21.79
CA LEU A 243 -17.01 2.10 23.21
C LEU A 243 -18.29 2.00 24.04
N ARG A 244 -19.47 2.31 23.48
CA ARG A 244 -20.75 2.29 24.22
C ARG A 244 -21.32 0.88 24.45
N ILE A 245 -21.02 -0.08 23.57
CA ILE A 245 -21.64 -1.42 23.58
C ILE A 245 -21.15 -2.29 24.75
N GLY A 246 -20.00 -1.96 25.34
CA GLY A 246 -19.43 -2.65 26.51
C GLY A 246 -20.14 -2.40 27.85
N VAL A 247 -21.19 -1.57 27.91
CA VAL A 247 -22.03 -1.44 29.13
C VAL A 247 -23.12 -2.52 29.12
N ARG A 248 -22.70 -3.78 29.25
CA ARG A 248 -23.58 -4.82 29.80
C ARG A 248 -23.24 -4.98 31.26
N GLU A 249 -24.27 -4.77 32.08
CA GLU A 249 -24.19 -4.98 33.52
C GLU A 249 -23.65 -6.39 33.79
N HIS A 250 -22.52 -6.47 34.49
CA HIS A 250 -22.26 -7.65 35.29
C HIS A 250 -23.35 -7.64 36.36
N SER A 251 -24.42 -8.39 36.11
CA SER A 251 -25.50 -8.59 37.05
C SER A 251 -24.88 -9.12 38.34
N ARG A 252 -24.82 -8.25 39.35
CA ARG A 252 -24.52 -8.63 40.72
C ARG A 252 -25.64 -9.54 41.18
N THR A 253 -25.50 -10.84 40.94
CA THR A 253 -26.38 -11.85 41.52
C THR A 253 -26.32 -11.65 43.04
N PRO A 254 -27.43 -11.28 43.71
CA PRO A 254 -27.39 -11.10 45.14
C PRO A 254 -27.10 -12.46 45.76
N TYR A 255 -26.00 -12.54 46.52
CA TYR A 255 -25.65 -13.75 47.26
C TYR A 255 -26.82 -14.05 48.21
N PRO A 256 -27.48 -15.23 48.12
CA PRO A 256 -28.55 -15.55 49.04
C PRO A 256 -27.92 -15.76 50.43
N MET A 257 -28.23 -14.88 51.38
CA MET A 257 -27.88 -15.10 52.78
C MET A 257 -28.63 -16.33 53.27
N ALA A 258 -27.89 -17.42 53.50
CA ALA A 258 -28.41 -18.58 54.19
C ALA A 258 -28.77 -18.20 55.63
N ARG A 259 -30.06 -18.29 55.98
CA ARG A 259 -30.55 -18.27 57.36
C ARG A 259 -30.63 -19.71 57.88
N ALA A 260 -29.78 -20.04 58.85
CA ALA A 260 -30.04 -21.01 59.93
C ALA A 260 -28.97 -20.82 61.00
#